data_AF-A0A2V3PYG8-F1
#
_entry.id   AF-A0A2V3PYG8-F1
#
_cell.length_a   1.000
_cell.length_b   1.000
_cell.length_c   1.000
_cell.angle_alpha   90.00
_cell.angle_beta   90.00
_cell.angle_gamma   90.00
#
_symmetry.space_group_name_H-M   'P 1'
#
loop_
_entity.id
_entity.type
_entity.pdbx_description
1 polymer ?
#
loop_
_entity_poly.entity_id
_entity_poly.type
_entity_poly.pdbx_seq_one_letter_code
_entity_poly.pdbx_strand_id
1 'polypeptide(L)' 'MKKISIKAVINSDNWIITKIIRGYNGVIRINAKTRFYIADSNNLFCEWCSEKYADALCKAKYGKKASELNAFRYN' A
#
# COMPACT_ATOMS: atom_id res chain seq x y z
N MET A 1 5.99 -14.02 14.16
CA MET A 1 5.94 -12.61 13.70
C MET A 1 4.51 -12.26 13.31
N LYS A 2 3.97 -11.12 13.77
CA LYS A 2 2.65 -10.65 13.29
C LYS A 2 2.75 -10.30 11.82
N LYS A 3 1.86 -10.84 10.98
CA LYS A 3 1.78 -10.51 9.56
C LYS A 3 1.39 -9.03 9.43
N ILE A 4 2.19 -8.25 8.70
CA ILE A 4 1.87 -6.86 8.37
C ILE A 4 0.66 -6.87 7.45
N SER A 5 -0.34 -6.04 7.73
CA SER A 5 -1.56 -5.94 6.93
C SER A 5 -1.58 -4.66 6.09
N ILE A 6 -2.34 -4.67 5.00
CA ILE A 6 -2.57 -3.49 4.16
C ILE A 6 -3.05 -2.28 4.97
N LYS A 7 -3.95 -2.49 5.94
CA LYS A 7 -4.41 -1.42 6.84
C LYS A 7 -3.27 -0.80 7.64
N ALA A 8 -2.36 -1.63 8.16
CA ALA A 8 -1.20 -1.14 8.89
C ALA A 8 -0.26 -0.33 7.98
N VAL A 9 -0.06 -0.78 6.74
CA VAL A 9 0.77 -0.10 5.74
C VAL A 9 0.17 1.24 5.34
N ILE A 10 -1.11 1.31 4.99
CA ILE A 10 -1.75 2.54 4.52
C ILE A 10 -1.82 3.60 5.63
N ASN A 11 -2.07 3.19 6.88
CA ASN A 11 -2.28 4.14 7.98
C ASN A 11 -0.98 4.61 8.63
N SER A 12 0.15 3.94 8.39
CA SER A 12 1.44 4.25 9.01
C SER A 12 2.19 5.35 8.25
N ASP A 13 2.80 6.27 8.99
CA ASP A 13 3.64 7.32 8.41
C ASP A 13 5.04 6.83 8.02
N ASN A 14 5.47 5.68 8.54
CA ASN A 14 6.75 5.05 8.16
C ASN A 14 6.61 4.11 6.96
N TRP A 15 5.41 3.88 6.42
CA TRP A 15 5.23 3.09 5.20
C TRP A 15 4.91 3.99 4.02
N ILE A 16 5.57 3.74 2.90
CA ILE A 16 5.37 4.47 1.65
C ILE A 16 4.93 3.47 0.60
N ILE A 17 3.73 3.69 0.04
CA ILE A 17 3.26 2.95 -1.13
C ILE A 17 4.12 3.35 -2.31
N THR A 18 4.82 2.38 -2.91
CA THR A 18 5.73 2.61 -4.03
C THR A 18 5.06 2.31 -5.36
N LYS A 19 4.19 1.29 -5.39
CA LYS A 19 3.50 0.86 -6.60
C LYS A 19 2.13 0.29 -6.30
N ILE A 20 1.17 0.61 -7.14
CA ILE A 20 -0.16 -0.01 -7.15
C ILE A 20 -0.33 -0.67 -8.51
N ILE A 21 -0.64 -1.97 -8.53
CA ILE A 21 -0.87 -2.73 -9.76
C ILE A 21 -2.31 -3.21 -9.77
N ARG A 22 -3.03 -2.96 -10.86
CA ARG A 22 -4.39 -3.50 -11.03
C ARG A 22 -4.32 -4.90 -11.60
N GLY A 23 -5.05 -5.83 -10.97
CA GLY A 23 -5.27 -7.18 -11.47
C GLY A 23 -6.65 -7.31 -12.09
N TYR A 24 -7.03 -8.54 -12.42
CA TYR A 24 -8.37 -8.87 -12.90
C TYR A 24 -9.40 -8.86 -11.76
N ASN A 25 -10.69 -8.78 -12.07
CA ASN A 25 -11.79 -8.90 -11.09
C ASN A 25 -11.75 -7.91 -9.91
N GLY A 26 -11.27 -6.69 -10.13
CA GLY A 26 -11.32 -5.63 -9.11
C GLY A 26 -10.40 -5.87 -7.92
N VAL A 27 -9.29 -6.60 -8.10
CA VAL A 27 -8.20 -6.66 -7.12
C VAL A 27 -7.03 -5.78 -7.54
N ILE A 28 -6.32 -5.25 -6.55
CA ILE A 28 -5.08 -4.50 -6.73
C ILE A 28 -3.98 -5.05 -5.84
N ARG A 29 -2.74 -4.97 -6.31
CA ARG A 29 -1.54 -5.24 -5.52
C ARG A 29 -0.98 -3.94 -5.01
N ILE A 30 -0.76 -3.85 -3.72
CA ILE A 30 -0.08 -2.72 -3.08
C ILE A 30 1.34 -3.17 -2.75
N ASN A 31 2.31 -2.51 -3.36
CA ASN A 31 3.71 -2.62 -3.01
C ASN A 31 4.08 -1.39 -2.18
N ALA A 32 4.77 -1.62 -1.06
CA ALA A 32 5.23 -0.56 -0.18
C ALA A 32 6.60 -0.89 0.40
N LYS A 33 7.28 0.14 0.89
CA LYS A 33 8.52 0.02 1.66
C LYS A 33 8.49 0.96 2.86
N THR A 34 9.32 0.70 3.85
CA THR A 34 9.50 1.65 4.95
C THR A 34 10.24 2.90 4.48
N ARG A 35 9.93 4.05 5.09
CA ARG A 35 10.65 5.32 4.88
C ARG A 35 12.01 5.27 5.56
N PHE A 36 12.01 4.85 6.82
CA PHE A 36 13.19 4.62 7.62
C PHE A 36 13.38 3.12 7.85
N TYR A 37 14.60 2.66 7.62
CA TYR A 37 14.95 1.26 7.80
C TYR A 37 14.80 0.86 9.28
N ILE A 38 14.16 -0.29 9.51
CA ILE A 38 14.01 -0.91 10.82
C ILE A 38 14.85 -2.18 10.83
N ALA A 39 15.85 -2.24 11.72
CA ALA A 39 16.66 -3.43 11.92
C ALA A 39 15.80 -4.63 12.33
N ASP A 40 16.18 -5.82 11.88
CA ASP A 40 15.52 -7.10 12.18
C ASP A 40 14.03 -7.18 11.82
N SER A 41 13.55 -6.27 10.96
CA SER A 41 12.17 -6.21 10.51
C SER A 41 12.05 -6.32 8.99
N ASN A 42 10.85 -6.69 8.52
CA ASN A 42 10.57 -6.68 7.09
C ASN A 42 10.25 -5.25 6.63
N ASN A 43 11.17 -4.68 5.85
CA ASN A 43 11.09 -3.31 5.34
C ASN A 43 10.36 -3.22 3.98
N LEU A 44 9.88 -4.35 3.46
CA LEU A 44 9.14 -4.45 2.20
C LEU A 44 7.77 -5.06 2.44
N PHE A 45 6.81 -4.62 1.65
CA PHE A 45 5.45 -5.13 1.69
C PHE A 45 4.89 -5.30 0.27
N CYS A 46 4.20 -6.41 0.04
CA CYS A 46 3.55 -6.72 -1.23
C CYS A 46 2.35 -7.63 -0.94
N GLU A 47 1.13 -7.14 -1.19
CA GLU A 47 -0.08 -7.94 -0.99
C GLU A 47 -1.19 -7.53 -1.97
N TRP A 48 -1.99 -8.52 -2.39
CA TRP A 48 -3.19 -8.32 -3.18
C TRP A 48 -4.40 -8.11 -2.27
N CYS A 49 -5.30 -7.21 -2.65
CA CYS A 49 -6.59 -7.02 -2.00
C CYS A 49 -7.65 -6.49 -2.96
N SER A 50 -8.90 -6.44 -2.51
CA SER A 50 -9.95 -5.82 -3.32
C SER A 50 -9.72 -4.30 -3.44
N GLU A 51 -9.97 -3.77 -4.63
CA GLU A 51 -9.88 -2.34 -4.93
C GLU A 51 -10.78 -1.53 -4.00
N LYS A 52 -12.00 -2.02 -3.74
CA LYS A 52 -12.95 -1.39 -2.81
C LYS A 52 -12.38 -1.24 -1.40
N TYR A 53 -11.67 -2.26 -0.91
CA TYR A 53 -11.06 -2.21 0.42
C TYR A 53 -9.90 -1.21 0.47
N ALA A 54 -9.01 -1.27 -0.52
CA ALA A 54 -7.89 -0.33 -0.63
C ALA A 54 -8.37 1.12 -0.77
N ASP A 55 -9.38 1.37 -1.59
CA ASP A 55 -9.98 2.69 -1.79
C ASP A 55 -10.56 3.25 -0.50
N ALA A 56 -11.25 2.43 0.30
CA ALA A 56 -11.80 2.88 1.58
C ALA A 56 -10.68 3.35 2.54
N LEU A 57 -9.59 2.58 2.61
CA LEU A 57 -8.43 2.92 3.43
C LEU A 57 -7.69 4.17 2.90
N CYS A 58 -7.46 4.23 1.60
CA CYS A 58 -6.76 5.36 0.97
C CYS A 58 -7.57 6.65 1.07
N LYS A 59 -8.90 6.60 0.94
CA LYS A 59 -9.76 7.76 1.15
C LYS A 59 -9.73 8.24 2.59
N ALA A 60 -9.76 7.32 3.56
CA ALA A 60 -9.71 7.69 4.98
C ALA A 60 -8.39 8.38 5.37
N LYS A 61 -7.25 7.96 4.79
CA LYS A 61 -5.93 8.53 5.11
C LYS A 61 -5.54 9.72 4.22
N TYR A 62 -5.80 9.64 2.92
CA TYR A 62 -5.28 10.58 1.91
C TYR A 62 -6.36 11.39 1.19
N GLY A 63 -7.65 11.11 1.44
CA GLY A 63 -8.76 11.74 0.71
C GLY A 63 -8.91 11.30 -0.75
N LYS A 64 -8.17 10.28 -1.19
CA LYS A 64 -8.09 9.82 -2.59
C LYS A 64 -8.27 8.31 -2.69
N LYS A 65 -8.76 7.81 -3.83
CA LYS A 65 -8.76 6.38 -4.15
C LYS A 65 -7.33 5.86 -4.28
N ALA A 66 -7.15 4.55 -4.11
CA ALA A 66 -5.86 3.90 -4.29
C ALA A 66 -5.34 4.13 -5.72
N SER A 67 -6.23 4.12 -6.71
CA SER A 67 -5.90 4.41 -8.12
C SER A 67 -5.42 5.83 -8.40
N GLU A 68 -5.71 6.78 -7.52
CA GLU A 68 -5.37 8.20 -7.64
C GLU A 68 -4.11 8.57 -6.86
N LEU A 69 -3.63 7.68 -6.00
CA LEU A 69 -2.31 7.78 -5.42
C LEU A 69 -1.33 7.51 -6.55
N ASN A 70 -0.74 8.56 -7.12
CA ASN A 70 0.32 8.47 -8.13
C ASN A 70 1.41 7.51 -7.63
N ALA A 71 1.29 6.24 -7.99
CA ALA A 71 2.37 5.28 -7.95
C ALA A 71 3.50 5.89 -8.79
N PHE A 72 4.72 5.90 -8.27
CA PHE A 72 5.90 6.43 -8.98
C PHE A 72 5.82 6.06 -10.47
N ARG A 73 5.60 7.05 -11.34
CA ARG A 73 5.83 6.90 -12.77
C ARG A 73 7.35 6.85 -12.92
N TYR A 74 7.90 5.66 -13.08
CA TYR A 74 9.20 5.56 -13.74
C TYR A 74 8.95 6.01 -15.18
N ASN A 75 9.35 7.25 -15.47
CA ASN A 75 9.65 7.68 -16.83
C ASN A 75 10.95 7.00 -17.27
#